data_AF-A0A7D4TXZ0-F1
#
_entry.id   AF-A0A7D4TXZ0-F1
#
_cell.length_a   1.000
_cell.length_b   1.000
_cell.length_c   1.000
_cell.angle_alpha   90.00
_cell.angle_beta   90.00
_cell.angle_gamma   90.00
#
_symmetry.space_group_name_H-M   'P 1'
#
loop_
_entity.id
_entity.type
_entity.pdbx_description
1 polymer ?
#
loop_
_entity_poly.entity_id
_entity_poly.type
_entity_poly.pdbx_seq_one_letter_code
_entity_poly.pdbx_strand_id
1 'polypeptide(L)'
;MKKAILTITIVSLWILSSSAQTRVNGTWVVESNIHQPKLHTVKFYGDSNRLLYTETIKGRLNIDKKKVRDRMNKVLDILLAKNNDMQNSGVLAAAFKLKL
;
A
#
# COMPACT_ATOMS: atom_id res chain seq x y z
N MET A 1 20.23 -53.31 1.46
CA MET A 1 19.19 -52.48 0.81
C MET A 1 18.02 -52.20 1.75
N LYS A 2 18.25 -51.49 2.88
CA LYS A 2 17.17 -51.07 3.81
C LYS A 2 17.39 -49.68 4.43
N LYS A 3 18.52 -49.02 4.12
CA LYS A 3 18.90 -47.72 4.68
C LYS A 3 18.69 -46.54 3.73
N ALA A 4 18.28 -46.81 2.48
CA ALA A 4 18.04 -45.78 1.46
C ALA A 4 16.60 -45.21 1.47
N ILE A 5 15.68 -45.84 2.20
CA ILE A 5 14.26 -45.44 2.22
C ILE A 5 14.00 -44.31 3.23
N LEU A 6 14.84 -44.18 4.26
CA LEU A 6 14.61 -43.24 5.36
C LEU A 6 15.08 -41.79 5.07
N THR A 7 15.79 -41.57 3.96
CA THR A 7 16.33 -40.26 3.60
C THR A 7 15.38 -39.43 2.72
N ILE A 8 14.32 -40.04 2.19
CA ILE A 8 13.38 -39.37 1.26
C ILE A 8 12.33 -38.53 2.01
N THR A 9 12.09 -38.81 3.30
CA THR A 9 11.05 -38.13 4.09
C THR A 9 11.41 -36.72 4.55
N ILE A 10 12.68 -36.31 4.42
CA ILE A 10 13.17 -34.99 4.90
C ILE A 10 13.05 -33.90 3.80
N VAL A 11 12.81 -34.27 2.55
CA VAL A 11 12.78 -33.31 1.43
C VAL A 11 11.38 -32.71 1.19
N SER A 12 10.32 -33.25 1.79
CA SER A 12 8.93 -32.84 1.50
C SER A 12 8.35 -31.73 2.38
N LEU A 13 9.12 -31.12 3.29
CA LEU A 13 8.60 -30.10 4.22
C LEU A 13 9.32 -28.74 4.13
N TRP A 14 9.55 -28.25 2.91
CA TRP A 14 9.89 -26.83 2.69
C TRP A 14 9.12 -26.26 1.50
N ILE A 15 7.81 -26.51 1.42
CA ILE A 15 6.94 -25.53 0.78
C ILE A 15 6.50 -24.59 1.90
N LEU A 16 7.46 -23.75 2.35
CA LEU A 16 7.09 -22.49 2.94
C LEU A 16 6.33 -21.76 1.84
N SER A 17 5.01 -21.74 1.93
CA SER A 17 4.17 -20.81 1.20
C SER A 17 4.63 -19.41 1.60
N SER A 18 5.67 -18.90 0.95
CA SER A 18 6.08 -17.52 1.02
C SER A 18 5.00 -16.75 0.27
N SER A 19 3.92 -16.40 0.96
CA SER A 19 3.09 -15.29 0.51
C SER A 19 4.03 -14.09 0.53
N ALA A 20 4.58 -13.76 -0.64
CA ALA A 20 5.23 -12.48 -0.82
C ALA A 20 4.16 -11.45 -0.51
N GLN A 21 4.21 -10.87 0.70
CA GLN A 21 3.45 -9.68 1.00
C GLN A 21 3.95 -8.65 0.01
N THR A 22 3.23 -8.46 -1.09
CA THR A 22 3.40 -7.32 -1.97
C THR A 22 3.16 -6.11 -1.08
N ARG A 23 4.25 -5.52 -0.59
CA ARG A 23 4.17 -4.23 0.10
C ARG A 23 3.62 -3.27 -0.92
N VAL A 24 2.36 -2.91 -0.72
CA VAL A 24 1.69 -1.87 -1.49
C VAL A 24 2.42 -0.59 -1.16
N ASN A 25 3.10 -0.05 -2.15
CA ASN A 25 3.91 1.14 -1.99
C ASN A 25 3.07 2.36 -2.37
N GLY A 26 3.45 3.49 -1.81
CA GLY A 26 2.80 4.75 -2.10
C GLY A 26 3.73 5.91 -1.83
N THR A 27 3.33 7.08 -2.31
CA THR A 27 4.07 8.33 -2.11
C THR A 27 3.08 9.44 -1.89
N TRP A 28 3.46 10.45 -1.12
CA TRP A 28 2.71 11.69 -0.99
C TRP A 28 3.58 12.87 -1.38
N VAL A 29 2.95 13.91 -1.91
CA VAL A 29 3.60 15.17 -2.29
C VAL A 29 2.78 16.34 -1.78
N VAL A 30 3.48 17.44 -1.51
CA VAL A 30 2.86 18.71 -1.12
C VAL A 30 3.23 19.76 -2.16
N GLU A 31 2.24 20.27 -2.86
CA GLU A 31 2.37 21.36 -3.80
C GLU A 31 2.01 22.66 -3.07
N SER A 32 2.97 23.58 -2.99
CA SER A 32 2.76 24.92 -2.42
C SER A 32 2.98 25.98 -3.49
N ASN A 33 2.08 26.97 -3.56
CA ASN A 33 2.28 28.11 -4.44
C ASN A 33 3.10 29.20 -3.71
N ILE A 34 4.19 29.67 -4.33
CA ILE A 34 5.02 30.76 -3.80
C ILE A 34 4.23 32.05 -3.57
N HIS A 35 3.19 32.30 -4.36
CA HIS A 35 2.30 33.45 -4.24
C HIS A 35 1.21 33.24 -3.18
N GLN A 36 1.00 32.00 -2.72
CA GLN A 36 0.00 31.66 -1.70
C GLN A 36 0.61 30.67 -0.68
N PRO A 37 1.55 31.12 0.17
CA PRO A 37 2.36 30.23 1.03
C PRO A 37 1.58 29.53 2.15
N LYS A 38 0.29 29.86 2.34
CA LYS A 38 -0.63 29.22 3.29
C LYS A 38 -1.62 28.28 2.58
N LEU A 39 -1.50 28.09 1.27
CA LEU A 39 -2.34 27.20 0.50
C LEU A 39 -1.48 26.05 -0.01
N HIS A 40 -1.81 24.85 0.44
CA HIS A 40 -1.08 23.63 0.10
C HIS A 40 -2.04 22.61 -0.49
N THR A 41 -1.69 22.04 -1.62
CA THR A 41 -2.39 20.89 -2.19
C THR A 41 -1.57 19.64 -1.88
N VAL A 42 -2.13 18.75 -1.08
CA VAL A 42 -1.51 17.47 -0.73
C VAL A 42 -2.10 16.39 -1.61
N LYS A 43 -1.24 15.62 -2.29
CA LYS A 43 -1.64 14.50 -3.15
C LYS A 43 -1.02 13.21 -2.64
N PHE A 44 -1.83 12.15 -2.63
CA PHE A 44 -1.41 10.81 -2.25
C PHE A 44 -1.54 9.89 -3.45
N TYR A 45 -0.48 9.15 -3.72
CA TYR A 45 -0.36 8.21 -4.83
C TYR A 45 -0.15 6.80 -4.27
N GLY A 46 -0.82 5.83 -4.88
CA GLY A 46 -0.61 4.41 -4.61
C GLY A 46 0.39 3.81 -5.59
N ASP A 47 0.34 2.48 -5.70
CA ASP A 47 1.12 1.76 -6.69
C ASP A 47 0.89 2.28 -8.11
N SER A 48 1.93 2.17 -8.94
CA SER A 48 1.95 2.67 -10.32
C SER A 48 1.63 4.17 -10.46
N ASN A 49 1.87 4.96 -9.42
CA ASN A 49 1.69 6.42 -9.41
C ASN A 49 0.23 6.85 -9.64
N ARG A 50 -0.74 6.00 -9.30
CA ARG A 50 -2.18 6.33 -9.38
C ARG A 50 -2.58 7.25 -8.23
N LEU A 51 -3.24 8.36 -8.54
CA LEU A 51 -3.77 9.27 -7.52
C LEU A 51 -4.88 8.58 -6.71
N LEU A 52 -4.69 8.51 -5.39
CA LEU A 52 -5.66 7.97 -4.43
C LEU A 52 -6.51 9.06 -3.79
N TYR A 53 -5.89 10.18 -3.45
CA TYR A 53 -6.54 11.28 -2.74
C TYR A 53 -5.82 12.60 -3.00
N THR A 54 -6.59 13.69 -3.01
CA THR A 54 -6.08 15.05 -3.10
C THR A 54 -6.89 15.97 -2.19
N GLU A 55 -6.23 16.86 -1.48
CA GLU A 55 -6.89 17.85 -0.63
C GLU A 55 -6.11 19.16 -0.62
N THR A 56 -6.85 20.26 -0.65
CA THR A 56 -6.29 21.61 -0.52
C THR A 56 -6.53 22.12 0.89
N ILE A 57 -5.45 22.36 1.64
CA ILE A 57 -5.49 22.78 3.03
C ILE A 57 -5.02 24.23 3.12
N LYS A 58 -5.79 25.03 3.89
CA LYS A 58 -5.41 26.40 4.27
C LYS A 58 -4.73 26.38 5.64
N GLY A 59 -3.46 26.78 5.69
CA GLY A 59 -2.67 26.81 6.91
C GLY A 59 -1.18 26.63 6.65
N ARG A 60 -0.37 26.70 7.70
CA ARG A 60 1.07 26.46 7.58
C ARG A 60 1.36 24.96 7.74
N LEU A 61 1.75 24.31 6.64
CA LEU A 61 2.18 22.91 6.67
C LEU A 61 3.71 22.83 6.63
N ASN A 62 4.33 22.43 7.75
CA ASN A 62 5.78 22.25 7.80
C ASN A 62 6.12 20.76 7.63
N ILE A 63 6.52 20.38 6.42
CA ILE A 63 6.83 19.00 6.04
C ILE A 63 8.15 18.48 6.63
N ASP A 64 9.05 19.35 7.07
CA ASP A 64 10.33 18.93 7.67
C ASP A 64 10.13 18.37 9.08
N LYS A 65 9.06 18.81 9.76
CA LYS A 65 8.69 18.30 11.08
C LYS A 65 8.35 16.82 11.01
N LYS A 66 9.10 16.00 11.77
CA LYS A 66 8.88 14.54 11.88
C LYS A 66 7.41 14.19 12.15
N LYS A 67 6.77 14.89 13.09
CA LYS A 67 5.35 14.67 13.44
C LYS A 67 4.40 14.85 12.25
N VAL A 68 4.71 15.77 11.33
CA VAL A 68 3.89 16.00 10.13
C VAL A 68 4.11 14.86 9.14
N ARG A 69 5.36 14.46 8.89
CA ARG A 69 5.68 13.28 8.04
C ARG A 69 5.04 12.00 8.56
N ASP A 70 5.16 11.73 9.86
CA ASP A 70 4.57 10.53 10.48
C ASP A 70 3.04 10.52 10.32
N ARG A 71 2.39 11.69 10.39
CA ARG A 71 0.94 11.81 10.14
C ARG A 71 0.59 11.57 8.67
N MET A 72 1.37 12.12 7.73
CA MET A 72 1.15 11.89 6.29
C MET A 72 1.36 10.42 5.92
N ASN A 73 2.38 9.76 6.49
CA ASN A 73 2.59 8.33 6.30
C ASN A 73 1.41 7.51 6.82
N LYS A 74 0.87 7.83 8.01
CA LYS A 74 -0.34 7.16 8.51
C LYS A 74 -1.55 7.35 7.59
N VAL A 75 -1.74 8.54 7.04
CA VAL A 75 -2.83 8.78 6.07
C VAL A 75 -2.61 7.95 4.81
N LEU A 76 -1.37 7.90 4.30
CA LEU A 76 -1.02 7.07 3.15
C LEU A 76 -1.31 5.58 3.43
N ASP A 77 -0.91 5.05 4.58
CA ASP A 77 -1.16 3.66 4.97
C ASP A 77 -2.67 3.34 4.98
N ILE A 78 -3.49 4.24 5.52
CA ILE A 78 -4.96 4.10 5.54
C ILE A 78 -5.52 4.09 4.10
N LEU A 79 -5.03 4.99 3.24
CA LEU A 79 -5.49 5.07 1.85
C LEU A 79 -5.09 3.83 1.04
N LEU A 80 -3.89 3.29 1.25
CA LEU A 80 -3.42 2.06 0.60
C LEU A 80 -4.25 0.86 1.04
N ALA A 81 -4.48 0.69 2.34
CA ALA A 81 -5.31 -0.38 2.87
C ALA A 81 -6.73 -0.35 2.26
N LYS A 82 -7.38 0.82 2.29
CA LYS A 82 -8.71 1.02 1.71
C LYS A 82 -8.75 0.70 0.21
N ASN A 83 -7.73 1.11 -0.54
CA ASN A 83 -7.66 0.86 -1.99
C ASN A 83 -7.46 -0.63 -2.32
N ASN A 84 -6.73 -1.37 -1.48
CA ASN A 84 -6.56 -2.82 -1.65
C ASN A 84 -7.87 -3.57 -1.39
N ASP A 85 -8.61 -3.18 -0.34
CA ASP A 85 -9.91 -3.78 -0.04
C ASP A 85 -10.89 -3.60 -1.22
N MET A 86 -10.88 -2.42 -1.85
CA MET A 86 -11.69 -2.16 -3.05
C MET A 86 -11.29 -3.06 -4.22
N GLN A 87 -9.99 -3.26 -4.48
CA GLN A 87 -9.53 -4.13 -5.57
C GLN A 87 -9.86 -5.60 -5.31
N ASN A 88 -9.73 -6.07 -4.07
CA ASN A 88 -10.00 -7.46 -3.71
C ASN A 88 -11.49 -7.82 -3.78
N SER A 89 -12.40 -6.86 -3.59
CA SER A 89 -13.84 -7.12 -3.73
C SER A 89 -14.25 -7.58 -5.13
N GLY A 90 -13.61 -7.05 -6.18
CA GLY A 90 -13.81 -7.49 -7.56
C GLY A 90 -13.21 -8.87 -7.85
N VAL A 91 -12.12 -9.23 -7.16
CA VAL A 91 -11.49 -10.56 -7.27
C VAL A 91 -12.42 -11.63 -6.71
N LEU A 92 -13.14 -11.35 -5.61
CA LEU A 92 -14.14 -12.27 -5.08
C LEU A 92 -15.31 -12.46 -6.06
N ALA A 93 -15.86 -11.38 -6.62
CA ALA A 93 -16.91 -11.48 -7.63
C ALA A 93 -16.46 -12.28 -8.87
N ALA A 94 -15.22 -12.08 -9.33
CA ALA A 94 -14.62 -12.83 -10.44
C ALA A 94 -14.37 -14.31 -10.08
N ALA A 95 -13.89 -14.60 -8.86
CA ALA A 95 -13.66 -15.96 -8.37
C ALA A 95 -14.95 -16.77 -8.26
N PHE A 96 -16.06 -16.11 -7.90
CA PHE A 96 -17.38 -16.74 -7.80
C PHE A 96 -18.23 -16.64 -9.09
N LYS A 97 -17.69 -16.08 -10.18
CA LYS A 97 -18.41 -15.85 -11.45
C LYS A 97 -19.76 -15.11 -11.26
N LEU A 98 -19.81 -14.17 -10.32
CA LEU A 98 -21.03 -13.38 -10.08
C LEU A 98 -21.10 -12.25 -11.12
N LYS A 99 -22.26 -12.08 -11.76
CA LYS A 99 -22.50 -10.99 -12.70
C LYS A 99 -22.69 -9.69 -11.91
N LEU A 100 -21.86 -8.68 -12.17
CA LEU A 100 -22.03 -7.32 -11.66
C LEU A 100 -23.20 -6.62 -12.36
#